data_AF-A0A950UHA5-F1
#
_entry.id   AF-A0A950UHA5-F1
#
_cell.length_a   1.000
_cell.length_b   1.000
_cell.length_c   1.000
_cell.angle_alpha   90.00
_cell.angle_beta   90.00
_cell.angle_gamma   90.00
#
_symmetry.space_group_name_H-M   'P 1'
#
loop_
_entity.id
_entity.type
_entity.pdbx_description
1 polymer ?
#
loop_
_entity_poly.entity_id
_entity_poly.type
_entity_poly.pdbx_seq_one_letter_code
_entity_poly.pdbx_strand_id
1 'polypeptide(L)'
;TLSRGKTKIDFAQIAGRWAIAEKGNYPAAQGRMRQLLLGLADLTLVEAKTERPELFARLDLDDPANGKATEVKLNDLAGKTVAALIVGKHRADRFGGGNDAVYVRKPGIDRAWLARGALDVSDDVVQWLDRRILDIPAARIASVKLTAEDGNTLVLSRSEPGGRFAVGDAPADAKLKEPAALAEPAAALAALDLADVKPASDQPLPDSGVGTASFATFDELTIDLRVFTRDSVDWVAITASGKEATEAEAKAINTKVAGWSYAVAPDRAKLLRTRLADLVEPAKGS
;
A
#
# COMPACT_ATOMS: atom_id res chain seq x y z
N THR A 1 11.83 15.53 4.39
CA THR A 1 11.31 14.98 5.65
C THR A 1 9.98 15.60 6.01
N LEU A 2 9.04 14.78 6.48
CA LEU A 2 7.82 15.20 7.16
C LEU A 2 7.89 14.74 8.62
N SER A 3 7.54 15.61 9.56
CA SER A 3 7.54 15.29 10.99
C SER A 3 6.27 15.80 11.67
N ARG A 4 5.58 14.93 12.41
CA ARG A 4 4.46 15.28 13.28
C ARG A 4 4.43 14.33 14.48
N GLY A 5 4.47 14.89 15.69
CA GLY A 5 4.57 14.12 16.92
C GLY A 5 5.80 13.21 16.90
N LYS A 6 5.56 11.92 17.13
CA LYS A 6 6.59 10.87 17.04
C LYS A 6 6.81 10.34 15.63
N THR A 7 5.95 10.73 14.68
CA THR A 7 6.04 10.27 13.30
C THR A 7 7.03 11.13 12.55
N LYS A 8 8.00 10.47 11.90
CA LYS A 8 8.96 11.05 10.98
C LYS A 8 8.97 10.22 9.70
N ILE A 9 8.93 10.90 8.57
CA ILE A 9 8.96 10.30 7.23
C ILE A 9 10.08 10.97 6.45
N ASP A 10 11.17 10.26 6.25
CA ASP A 10 12.33 10.67 5.51
C ASP A 10 12.23 10.13 4.09
N PHE A 11 12.30 11.06 3.13
CA PHE A 11 12.26 10.75 1.72
C PHE A 11 13.66 10.89 1.13
N ALA A 12 14.07 9.91 0.34
CA ALA A 12 15.34 9.90 -0.37
C ALA A 12 15.10 9.80 -1.88
N GLN A 13 15.97 10.41 -2.68
CA GLN A 13 15.98 10.22 -4.12
C GLN A 13 17.01 9.15 -4.48
N ILE A 14 16.57 8.02 -5.02
CA ILE A 14 17.41 6.88 -5.39
C ILE A 14 17.17 6.57 -6.86
N ALA A 15 18.24 6.60 -7.66
CA ALA A 15 18.17 6.40 -9.11
C ALA A 15 17.07 7.24 -9.79
N GLY A 16 16.90 8.50 -9.36
CA GLY A 16 15.90 9.42 -9.89
C GLY A 16 14.46 9.23 -9.39
N ARG A 17 14.20 8.28 -8.48
CA ARG A 17 12.87 8.05 -7.89
C ARG A 17 12.86 8.35 -6.40
N TRP A 18 11.74 8.86 -5.91
CA TRP A 18 11.53 9.04 -4.48
C TRP A 18 11.29 7.70 -3.78
N ALA A 19 11.86 7.54 -2.60
CA ALA A 19 11.76 6.39 -1.72
C ALA A 19 11.57 6.84 -0.27
N ILE A 20 11.04 5.95 0.57
CA ILE A 20 10.83 6.20 2.01
C ILE A 20 11.88 5.42 2.80
N ALA A 21 12.75 6.15 3.52
CA ALA A 21 13.89 5.58 4.21
C ALA A 21 13.48 4.59 5.31
N GLU A 22 12.46 4.93 6.10
CA GLU A 22 11.97 4.09 7.21
C GLU A 22 11.34 2.78 6.74
N LYS A 23 11.02 2.66 5.45
CA LYS A 23 10.49 1.45 4.82
C LYS A 23 11.55 0.72 3.99
N GLY A 24 12.82 0.84 4.40
CA GLY A 24 13.95 0.20 3.73
C GLY A 24 14.24 0.77 2.34
N ASN A 25 13.91 2.05 2.12
CA ASN A 25 13.94 2.71 0.81
C ASN A 25 12.90 2.17 -0.20
N TYR A 26 11.75 1.71 0.28
CA TYR A 26 10.65 1.34 -0.61
C TYR A 26 10.19 2.53 -1.46
N PRO A 27 9.85 2.33 -2.76
CA PRO A 27 9.39 3.41 -3.62
C PRO A 27 8.21 4.19 -3.05
N ALA A 28 8.31 5.51 -3.07
CA ALA A 28 7.22 6.40 -2.74
C ALA A 28 6.24 6.56 -3.92
N ALA A 29 5.01 6.97 -3.63
CA ALA A 29 4.04 7.39 -4.62
C ALA A 29 4.53 8.66 -5.33
N GLN A 30 5.11 8.50 -6.52
CA GLN A 30 5.78 9.58 -7.23
C GLN A 30 4.84 10.75 -7.55
N GLY A 31 3.59 10.46 -7.92
CA GLY A 31 2.58 11.48 -8.18
C GLY A 31 2.29 12.34 -6.95
N ARG A 32 2.15 11.71 -5.77
CA ARG A 32 1.92 12.39 -4.50
C ARG A 32 3.11 13.23 -4.08
N MET A 33 4.33 12.71 -4.24
CA MET A 33 5.55 13.47 -3.95
C MET A 33 5.67 14.69 -4.87
N ARG A 34 5.38 14.53 -6.17
CA ARG A 34 5.35 15.65 -7.12
C ARG A 34 4.32 16.71 -6.72
N GLN A 35 3.12 16.29 -6.31
CA GLN A 35 2.09 17.21 -5.83
C GLN A 35 2.54 17.99 -4.60
N LEU A 36 3.17 17.34 -3.62
CA LEU A 36 3.72 18.01 -2.44
C LEU A 36 4.77 19.06 -2.83
N LEU A 37 5.74 18.69 -3.67
CA LEU A 37 6.84 19.57 -4.06
C LEU A 37 6.35 20.79 -4.87
N LEU A 38 5.41 20.59 -5.80
CA LEU A 38 4.78 21.68 -6.54
C LEU A 38 3.94 22.56 -5.60
N GLY A 39 3.15 21.96 -4.71
CA GLY A 39 2.36 22.71 -3.74
C GLY A 39 3.21 23.58 -2.81
N LEU A 40 4.41 23.11 -2.44
CA LEU A 40 5.37 23.89 -1.66
C LEU A 40 5.99 25.04 -2.47
N ALA A 41 6.28 24.81 -3.75
CA ALA A 41 6.86 25.82 -4.63
C ALA A 41 5.87 26.94 -4.99
N ASP A 42 4.59 26.60 -5.17
CA ASP A 42 3.52 27.53 -5.55
C ASP A 42 2.88 28.25 -4.36
N LEU A 43 3.25 27.87 -3.13
CA LEU A 43 2.64 28.39 -1.91
C LEU A 43 2.86 29.89 -1.78
N THR A 44 1.77 30.66 -1.76
CA THR A 44 1.83 32.12 -1.71
C THR A 44 1.27 32.63 -0.38
N LEU A 45 2.07 33.39 0.39
CA LEU A 45 1.59 34.02 1.62
C LEU A 45 0.59 35.14 1.28
N VAL A 46 -0.61 35.12 1.87
CA VAL A 46 -1.68 36.08 1.55
C VAL A 46 -1.96 37.01 2.72
N GLU A 47 -2.14 36.46 3.91
CA GLU A 47 -2.57 37.25 5.07
C GLU A 47 -1.67 36.93 6.27
N ALA A 48 -1.06 37.98 6.84
CA ALA A 48 -0.37 37.86 8.11
C ALA A 48 -1.40 37.54 9.21
N LYS A 49 -1.13 36.51 10.02
CA LYS A 49 -1.93 36.14 11.17
C LYS A 49 -1.22 36.55 12.45
N THR A 50 -1.41 35.80 13.52
CA THR A 50 -0.87 36.11 14.85
C THR A 50 0.67 36.03 14.90
N GLU A 51 1.27 36.89 15.72
CA GLU A 51 2.66 36.76 16.20
C GLU A 51 2.76 36.22 17.62
N ARG A 52 1.61 36.04 18.29
CA ARG A 52 1.52 35.56 19.66
C ARG A 52 1.65 34.04 19.68
N PRO A 53 2.74 33.44 20.20
CA PRO A 53 2.95 32.00 20.14
C PRO A 53 1.85 31.18 20.82
N GLU A 54 1.26 31.71 21.90
CA GLU A 54 0.15 31.09 22.63
C GLU A 54 -1.14 30.93 21.79
N LEU A 55 -1.23 31.61 20.64
CA LEU A 55 -2.35 31.49 19.71
C LEU A 55 -2.12 30.49 18.57
N PHE A 56 -0.89 29.94 18.41
CA PHE A 56 -0.57 29.04 17.30
C PHE A 56 -1.36 27.73 17.31
N ALA A 57 -1.65 27.17 18.50
CA ALA A 57 -2.45 25.95 18.62
C ALA A 57 -3.85 26.08 18.00
N ARG A 58 -4.42 27.29 17.92
CA ARG A 58 -5.74 27.51 17.28
C ARG A 58 -5.70 27.30 15.77
N LEU A 59 -4.52 27.46 15.17
CA LEU A 59 -4.25 27.32 13.74
C LEU A 59 -3.58 25.98 13.41
N ASP A 60 -3.37 25.12 14.42
CA ASP A 60 -2.60 23.90 14.35
C ASP A 60 -1.15 24.19 13.89
N LEU A 61 -0.58 25.30 14.38
CA LEU A 61 0.79 25.76 14.10
C LEU A 61 1.69 25.71 15.35
N ASP A 62 1.27 24.98 16.38
CA ASP A 62 2.05 24.76 17.59
C ASP A 62 3.34 23.97 17.30
N ASP A 63 4.03 23.52 18.35
CA ASP A 63 5.24 22.70 18.19
C ASP A 63 4.91 21.38 17.47
N PRO A 64 5.49 21.10 16.29
CA PRO A 64 5.26 19.85 15.57
C PRO A 64 5.57 18.60 16.38
N ALA A 65 6.47 18.66 17.38
CA ALA A 65 6.81 17.51 18.21
C ALA A 65 5.69 17.10 19.18
N ASN A 66 4.81 18.04 19.55
CA ASN A 66 3.80 17.85 20.61
C ASN A 66 2.39 18.26 20.18
N GLY A 67 2.21 18.64 18.92
CA GLY A 67 1.03 19.31 18.41
C GLY A 67 0.42 18.67 17.17
N LYS A 68 -0.44 19.44 16.49
CA LYS A 68 -1.10 19.03 15.25
C LYS A 68 -0.39 19.53 13.99
N ALA A 69 0.59 20.39 14.16
CA ALA A 69 1.39 20.92 13.07
C ALA A 69 2.29 19.83 12.45
N THR A 70 2.47 19.86 11.14
CA THR A 70 3.50 19.07 10.46
C THR A 70 4.67 19.97 10.09
N GLU A 71 5.88 19.57 10.47
CA GLU A 71 7.10 20.17 9.94
C GLU A 71 7.47 19.51 8.62
N VAL A 72 7.68 20.33 7.59
CA VAL A 72 8.24 19.93 6.30
C VAL A 72 9.65 20.47 6.23
N LYS A 73 10.64 19.60 6.00
CA LYS A 73 12.03 19.99 5.71
C LYS A 73 12.43 19.49 4.33
N LEU A 74 12.94 20.40 3.52
CA LEU A 74 13.58 20.12 2.24
C LEU A 74 15.09 20.24 2.43
N ASN A 75 15.80 19.17 2.06
CA ASN A 75 17.25 19.11 2.11
C ASN A 75 17.79 18.96 0.69
N ASP A 76 18.96 19.51 0.42
CA ASP A 76 19.71 19.21 -0.80
C ASP A 76 20.35 17.81 -0.74
N LEU A 77 21.01 17.41 -1.83
CA LEU A 77 21.70 16.12 -1.94
C LEU A 77 22.89 15.98 -0.96
N ALA A 78 23.40 17.09 -0.42
CA ALA A 78 24.45 17.09 0.60
C ALA A 78 23.88 17.01 2.03
N GLY A 79 22.55 16.91 2.18
CA GLY A 79 21.87 16.86 3.46
C GLY A 79 21.69 18.22 4.13
N LYS A 80 22.02 19.33 3.46
CA LYS A 80 21.81 20.68 4.00
C LYS A 80 20.35 21.07 3.82
N THR A 81 19.72 21.54 4.90
CA THR A 81 18.36 22.09 4.85
C THR A 81 18.33 23.35 3.96
N VAL A 82 17.55 23.29 2.89
CA VAL A 82 17.33 24.41 1.96
C VAL A 82 16.05 25.19 2.30
N ALA A 83 15.04 24.51 2.84
CA ALA A 83 13.80 25.13 3.29
C ALA A 83 13.15 24.33 4.42
N ALA A 84 12.45 25.02 5.31
CA ALA A 84 11.63 24.39 6.33
C ALA A 84 10.34 25.19 6.55
N LEU A 85 9.23 24.48 6.74
CA LEU A 85 7.90 25.06 6.88
C LEU A 85 7.10 24.26 7.92
N ILE A 86 6.41 24.97 8.81
CA ILE A 86 5.43 24.36 9.72
C ILE A 86 4.06 24.60 9.11
N VAL A 87 3.36 23.50 8.84
CA VAL A 87 2.08 23.46 8.14
C VAL A 87 1.00 23.04 9.13
N GLY A 88 -0.06 23.84 9.20
CA GLY A 88 -1.17 23.62 10.11
C GLY A 88 -2.48 23.36 9.37
N LYS A 89 -3.56 23.90 9.93
CA LYS A 89 -4.93 23.62 9.48
C LYS A 89 -5.17 24.06 8.03
N HIS A 90 -5.69 23.14 7.23
CA HIS A 90 -6.21 23.41 5.88
C HIS A 90 -7.58 24.12 5.95
N ARG A 91 -7.84 24.96 4.97
CA ARG A 91 -9.08 25.72 4.80
C ARG A 91 -9.51 25.62 3.33
N ALA A 92 -10.34 24.62 3.07
CA ALA A 92 -10.92 24.39 1.74
C ALA A 92 -11.68 25.61 1.24
N ASP A 93 -11.51 25.92 -0.04
CA ASP A 93 -12.19 26.99 -0.78
C ASP A 93 -12.20 28.36 -0.07
N ARG A 94 -11.16 28.65 0.73
CA ARG A 94 -11.15 29.85 1.59
C ARG A 94 -11.17 31.15 0.80
N PHE A 95 -10.63 31.14 -0.42
CA PHE A 95 -10.60 32.28 -1.33
C PHE A 95 -11.64 32.21 -2.46
N GLY A 96 -12.50 31.20 -2.46
CA GLY A 96 -13.53 30.98 -3.49
C GLY A 96 -12.97 30.40 -4.81
N GLY A 97 -13.83 29.75 -5.58
CA GLY A 97 -13.48 29.20 -6.89
C GLY A 97 -12.53 28.01 -6.85
N GLY A 98 -12.52 27.25 -5.75
CA GLY A 98 -11.61 26.12 -5.52
C GLY A 98 -10.24 26.53 -4.99
N ASN A 99 -10.07 27.79 -4.60
CA ASN A 99 -8.80 28.29 -4.07
C ASN A 99 -8.68 27.99 -2.58
N ASP A 100 -8.03 26.87 -2.29
CA ASP A 100 -7.69 26.43 -0.94
C ASP A 100 -6.68 27.35 -0.26
N ALA A 101 -6.70 27.32 1.08
CA ALA A 101 -5.73 27.96 1.92
C ALA A 101 -5.21 27.03 3.01
N VAL A 102 -4.03 27.34 3.52
CA VAL A 102 -3.42 26.60 4.62
C VAL A 102 -2.70 27.57 5.56
N TYR A 103 -2.77 27.31 6.85
CA TYR A 103 -1.98 28.07 7.81
C TYR A 103 -0.55 27.56 7.82
N VAL A 104 0.42 28.47 7.80
CA VAL A 104 1.84 28.14 7.82
C VAL A 104 2.65 29.10 8.68
N ARG A 105 3.82 28.66 9.16
CA ARG A 105 4.87 29.53 9.69
C ARG A 105 6.26 28.97 9.41
N LYS A 106 7.27 29.83 9.43
CA LYS A 106 8.67 29.39 9.38
C LYS A 106 9.11 28.92 10.79
N PRO A 107 9.87 27.83 10.93
CA PRO A 107 10.49 27.48 12.20
C PRO A 107 11.33 28.63 12.76
N GLY A 108 11.25 28.86 14.07
CA GLY A 108 11.99 29.91 14.77
C GLY A 108 11.49 31.35 14.52
N ILE A 109 10.43 31.54 13.74
CA ILE A 109 9.81 32.85 13.51
C ILE A 109 8.40 32.83 14.08
N ASP A 110 8.14 33.70 15.05
CA ASP A 110 6.84 33.85 15.69
C ASP A 110 5.89 34.70 14.84
N ARG A 111 5.65 34.29 13.60
CA ARG A 111 4.65 34.87 12.71
C ARG A 111 3.95 33.77 11.93
N ALA A 112 2.66 33.62 12.17
CA ALA A 112 1.79 32.78 11.37
C ALA A 112 1.27 33.52 10.13
N TRP A 113 0.98 32.77 9.08
CA TRP A 113 0.40 33.24 7.83
C TRP A 113 -0.76 32.35 7.41
N LEU A 114 -1.73 32.94 6.71
CA LEU A 114 -2.61 32.20 5.83
C LEU A 114 -2.02 32.28 4.43
N ALA A 115 -1.69 31.12 3.86
CA ALA A 115 -1.16 30.99 2.52
C ALA A 115 -2.23 30.43 1.58
N ARG A 116 -2.19 30.84 0.31
CA ARG A 116 -2.96 30.25 -0.79
C ARG A 116 -2.23 29.03 -1.32
N GLY A 117 -2.97 27.95 -1.49
CA GLY A 117 -2.47 26.65 -1.95
C GLY A 117 -3.01 25.51 -1.08
N ALA A 118 -2.92 24.30 -1.61
CA ALA A 118 -3.22 23.07 -0.91
C ALA A 118 -1.92 22.30 -0.64
N LEU A 119 -1.70 21.91 0.61
CA LEU A 119 -0.59 21.05 1.02
C LEU A 119 -1.15 19.82 1.71
N ASP A 120 -0.97 18.65 1.11
CA ASP A 120 -1.22 17.38 1.76
C ASP A 120 0.06 16.89 2.44
N VAL A 121 0.11 17.04 3.77
CA VAL A 121 1.24 16.68 4.63
C VAL A 121 0.82 15.61 5.64
N SER A 122 0.09 14.60 5.13
CA SER A 122 -0.33 13.43 5.91
C SER A 122 0.83 12.81 6.69
N ASP A 123 0.55 12.46 7.94
CA ASP A 123 1.42 11.69 8.85
C ASP A 123 1.26 10.17 8.66
N ASP A 124 0.36 9.73 7.78
CA ASP A 124 0.23 8.32 7.42
C ASP A 124 1.29 7.93 6.39
N VAL A 125 2.33 7.23 6.84
CA VAL A 125 3.42 6.70 5.99
C VAL A 125 2.89 5.87 4.82
N VAL A 126 1.80 5.12 5.02
CA VAL A 126 1.26 4.21 3.99
C VAL A 126 0.73 4.99 2.79
N GLN A 127 0.19 6.20 3.00
CA GLN A 127 -0.29 7.06 1.91
C GLN A 127 0.83 7.57 1.01
N TRP A 128 2.06 7.54 1.49
CA TRP A 128 3.24 7.96 0.74
C TRP A 128 3.90 6.83 -0.05
N LEU A 129 3.51 5.57 0.16
CA LEU A 129 4.08 4.41 -0.53
C LEU A 129 3.49 4.21 -1.94
N ASP A 130 4.26 3.62 -2.85
CA ASP A 130 3.73 3.04 -4.09
C ASP A 130 2.96 1.75 -3.76
N ARG A 131 1.67 1.91 -3.46
CA ARG A 131 0.88 0.87 -2.78
C ARG A 131 0.51 -0.33 -3.63
N ARG A 132 0.32 -0.14 -4.94
CA ARG A 132 -0.12 -1.21 -5.84
C ARG A 132 0.98 -2.25 -5.94
N ILE A 133 0.74 -3.48 -5.48
CA ILE A 133 1.68 -4.59 -5.64
C ILE A 133 1.46 -5.21 -7.03
N LEU A 134 0.26 -5.73 -7.26
CA LEU A 134 -0.17 -6.40 -8.49
C LEU A 134 -1.56 -5.93 -8.93
N ASP A 135 -1.83 -5.99 -10.23
CA ASP A 135 -3.18 -5.81 -10.77
C ASP A 135 -3.43 -6.83 -11.88
N ILE A 136 -3.74 -8.06 -11.48
CA ILE A 136 -4.03 -9.15 -12.42
C ILE A 136 -5.53 -9.42 -12.36
N PRO A 137 -6.29 -9.08 -13.43
CA PRO A 137 -7.73 -9.29 -13.45
C PRO A 137 -8.08 -10.76 -13.27
N ALA A 138 -9.11 -11.04 -12.48
CA ALA A 138 -9.63 -12.40 -12.28
C ALA A 138 -9.98 -13.09 -13.61
N ALA A 139 -10.32 -12.34 -14.66
CA ALA A 139 -10.60 -12.85 -16.01
C ALA A 139 -9.39 -13.51 -16.70
N ARG A 140 -8.14 -13.13 -16.35
CA ARG A 140 -6.92 -13.77 -16.87
C ARG A 140 -6.60 -15.09 -16.17
N ILE A 141 -7.10 -15.29 -14.95
CA ILE A 141 -6.79 -16.47 -14.14
C ILE A 141 -7.50 -17.71 -14.71
N ALA A 142 -6.72 -18.74 -15.01
CA ALA A 142 -7.20 -20.05 -15.45
C ALA A 142 -7.34 -21.01 -14.27
N SER A 143 -6.39 -20.97 -13.32
CA SER A 143 -6.43 -21.78 -12.11
C SER A 143 -5.81 -21.09 -10.89
N VAL A 144 -6.28 -21.51 -9.72
CA VAL A 144 -5.78 -21.12 -8.41
C VAL A 144 -5.51 -22.38 -7.61
N LYS A 145 -4.32 -22.51 -7.04
CA LYS A 145 -3.96 -23.56 -6.09
C LYS A 145 -3.58 -22.92 -4.77
N LEU A 146 -4.36 -23.18 -3.73
CA LEU A 146 -4.11 -22.72 -2.38
C LEU A 146 -3.72 -23.91 -1.51
N THR A 147 -2.56 -23.84 -0.87
CA THR A 147 -2.12 -24.85 0.10
C THR A 147 -2.03 -24.18 1.47
N ALA A 148 -2.81 -24.67 2.41
CA ALA A 148 -2.80 -24.20 3.79
C ALA A 148 -1.54 -24.66 4.53
N GLU A 149 -1.29 -24.05 5.68
CA GLU A 149 -0.13 -24.31 6.54
C GLU A 149 -0.05 -25.76 7.04
N ASP A 150 -1.19 -26.47 7.06
CA ASP A 150 -1.32 -27.89 7.42
C ASP A 150 -1.14 -28.84 6.22
N GLY A 151 -0.88 -28.31 5.03
CA GLY A 151 -0.69 -29.06 3.78
C GLY A 151 -1.98 -29.32 2.99
N ASN A 152 -3.15 -29.01 3.53
CA ASN A 152 -4.41 -29.17 2.80
C ASN A 152 -4.46 -28.26 1.58
N THR A 153 -4.83 -28.81 0.44
CA THR A 153 -4.81 -28.08 -0.84
C THR A 153 -6.21 -27.93 -1.41
N LEU A 154 -6.53 -26.73 -1.87
CA LEU A 154 -7.68 -26.39 -2.69
C LEU A 154 -7.19 -26.03 -4.09
N VAL A 155 -7.75 -26.67 -5.12
CA VAL A 155 -7.51 -26.31 -6.52
C VAL A 155 -8.83 -25.83 -7.12
N LEU A 156 -8.80 -24.67 -7.75
CA LEU A 156 -9.91 -24.09 -8.50
C LEU A 156 -9.46 -23.88 -9.94
N SER A 157 -10.24 -24.32 -10.93
CA SER A 157 -9.90 -24.13 -12.34
C SER A 157 -11.13 -23.90 -13.21
N ARG A 158 -10.92 -23.32 -14.39
CA ARG A 158 -11.93 -23.17 -15.43
C ARG A 158 -11.30 -23.34 -16.82
N SER A 159 -12.10 -23.72 -17.80
CA SER A 159 -11.62 -24.03 -19.15
C SER A 159 -11.42 -22.81 -20.04
N GLU A 160 -12.12 -21.71 -19.78
CA GLU A 160 -12.10 -20.52 -20.63
C GLU A 160 -12.26 -19.21 -19.83
N PRO A 161 -11.77 -18.07 -20.35
CA PRO A 161 -12.00 -16.77 -19.74
C PRO A 161 -13.49 -16.48 -19.55
N GLY A 162 -13.87 -16.05 -18.34
CA GLY A 162 -15.28 -15.80 -18.00
C GLY A 162 -16.10 -17.06 -17.67
N GLY A 163 -15.55 -18.26 -17.88
CA GLY A 163 -16.15 -19.51 -17.44
C GLY A 163 -16.25 -19.62 -15.91
N ARG A 164 -17.08 -20.57 -15.45
CA ARG A 164 -17.25 -20.88 -14.02
C ARG A 164 -16.06 -21.69 -13.51
N PHE A 165 -15.57 -21.34 -12.32
CA PHE A 165 -14.60 -22.16 -11.62
C PHE A 165 -15.25 -23.44 -11.11
N ALA A 166 -14.48 -24.53 -11.12
CA ALA A 166 -14.79 -25.80 -10.50
C ALA A 166 -13.67 -26.17 -9.52
N VAL A 167 -14.01 -26.95 -8.50
CA VAL A 167 -13.03 -27.51 -7.56
C VAL A 167 -12.35 -28.71 -8.21
N GLY A 168 -11.02 -28.69 -8.28
CA GLY A 168 -10.21 -29.83 -8.73
C GLY A 168 -10.35 -31.00 -7.75
N ASP A 169 -10.53 -32.21 -8.29
CA ASP A 169 -10.62 -33.47 -7.54
C ASP A 169 -11.72 -33.50 -6.45
N ALA A 170 -12.77 -32.69 -6.57
CA ALA A 170 -13.90 -32.73 -5.65
C ALA A 170 -14.65 -34.08 -5.72
N PRO A 171 -15.07 -34.65 -4.57
CA PRO A 171 -16.01 -35.77 -4.55
C PRO A 171 -17.27 -35.43 -5.34
N ALA A 172 -17.78 -36.38 -6.14
CA ALA A 172 -18.91 -36.14 -7.05
C ALA A 172 -20.21 -35.68 -6.35
N ASP A 173 -20.31 -35.89 -5.04
CA ASP A 173 -21.43 -35.55 -4.16
C ASP A 173 -21.19 -34.29 -3.31
N ALA A 174 -20.03 -33.64 -3.43
CA ALA A 174 -19.72 -32.43 -2.68
C ALA A 174 -20.66 -31.28 -3.09
N LYS A 175 -21.58 -30.91 -2.20
CA LYS A 175 -22.51 -29.80 -2.42
C LYS A 175 -21.85 -28.48 -2.05
N LEU A 176 -21.73 -27.57 -3.02
CA LEU A 176 -21.22 -26.22 -2.79
C LEU A 176 -22.24 -25.41 -1.97
N LYS A 177 -21.75 -24.63 -1.00
CA LYS A 177 -22.56 -23.65 -0.28
C LYS A 177 -23.10 -22.58 -1.22
N GLU A 178 -22.21 -21.99 -2.01
CA GLU A 178 -22.51 -20.96 -2.99
C GLU A 178 -21.61 -21.11 -4.22
N PRO A 179 -22.15 -21.44 -5.41
CA PRO A 179 -21.33 -21.63 -6.60
C PRO A 179 -20.50 -20.40 -7.02
N ALA A 180 -20.98 -19.19 -6.71
CA ALA A 180 -20.28 -17.94 -7.03
C ALA A 180 -19.00 -17.75 -6.19
N ALA A 181 -18.95 -18.29 -4.97
CA ALA A 181 -17.80 -18.16 -4.07
C ALA A 181 -16.53 -18.79 -4.64
N LEU A 182 -16.64 -19.73 -5.60
CA LEU A 182 -15.49 -20.32 -6.29
C LEU A 182 -14.69 -19.31 -7.12
N ALA A 183 -15.28 -18.18 -7.50
CA ALA A 183 -14.59 -17.15 -8.27
C ALA A 183 -13.82 -16.16 -7.38
N GLU A 184 -14.14 -16.06 -6.09
CA GLU A 184 -13.57 -15.04 -5.20
C GLU A 184 -12.05 -15.17 -5.05
N PRO A 185 -11.46 -16.38 -4.85
CA PRO A 185 -10.01 -16.49 -4.71
C PRO A 185 -9.26 -15.97 -5.94
N ALA A 186 -9.80 -16.18 -7.15
CA ALA A 186 -9.20 -15.69 -8.39
C ALA A 186 -9.13 -14.16 -8.49
N ALA A 187 -9.91 -13.43 -7.68
CA ALA A 187 -9.85 -11.97 -7.60
C ALA A 187 -8.81 -11.43 -6.61
N ALA A 188 -8.10 -12.29 -5.87
CA ALA A 188 -7.15 -11.86 -4.84
C ALA A 188 -6.00 -10.97 -5.37
N LEU A 189 -5.60 -11.17 -6.63
CA LEU A 189 -4.52 -10.41 -7.28
C LEU A 189 -5.01 -9.15 -8.02
N ALA A 190 -6.33 -8.96 -8.13
CA ALA A 190 -6.92 -7.79 -8.76
C ALA A 190 -6.84 -6.61 -7.79
N ALA A 191 -6.20 -5.53 -8.25
CA ALA A 191 -5.92 -4.37 -7.43
C ALA A 191 -5.35 -4.71 -6.04
N LEU A 192 -4.35 -5.60 -5.99
CA LEU A 192 -3.69 -6.00 -4.75
C LEU A 192 -2.78 -4.87 -4.28
N ASP A 193 -3.25 -4.10 -3.30
CA ASP A 193 -2.50 -3.05 -2.64
C ASP A 193 -1.90 -3.56 -1.32
N LEU A 194 -0.73 -3.04 -0.98
CA LEU A 194 -0.12 -3.25 0.34
C LEU A 194 -0.87 -2.45 1.41
N ALA A 195 -0.96 -3.04 2.60
CA ALA A 195 -1.28 -2.36 3.85
C ALA A 195 0.00 -1.84 4.54
N ASP A 196 1.11 -2.56 4.39
CA ASP A 196 2.46 -2.14 4.80
C ASP A 196 3.52 -2.90 4.01
N VAL A 197 4.79 -2.51 4.13
CA VAL A 197 5.93 -3.17 3.48
C VAL A 197 7.18 -3.14 4.36
N LYS A 198 7.95 -4.23 4.29
CA LYS A 198 9.27 -4.35 4.91
C LYS A 198 10.25 -5.02 3.95
N PRO A 199 11.56 -4.73 4.05
CA PRO A 199 12.57 -5.57 3.43
C PRO A 199 12.39 -7.04 3.82
N ALA A 200 12.54 -7.95 2.87
CA ALA A 200 12.41 -9.38 3.12
C ALA A 200 13.46 -9.88 4.14
N SER A 201 14.61 -9.20 4.24
CA SER A 201 15.64 -9.47 5.27
C SER A 201 15.13 -9.22 6.69
N ASP A 202 14.27 -8.22 6.86
CA ASP A 202 13.71 -7.82 8.16
C ASP A 202 12.42 -8.58 8.46
N GLN A 203 11.84 -9.19 7.43
CA GLN A 203 10.63 -9.99 7.49
C GLN A 203 10.87 -11.35 6.80
N PRO A 204 11.83 -12.17 7.31
CA PRO A 204 12.14 -13.46 6.70
C PRO A 204 10.95 -14.40 6.81
N LEU A 205 10.82 -15.28 5.82
CA LEU A 205 9.82 -16.34 5.84
C LEU A 205 10.07 -17.26 7.05
N PRO A 206 9.02 -17.60 7.82
CA PRO A 206 9.18 -18.57 8.90
C PRO A 206 9.36 -19.99 8.35
N ASP A 207 9.95 -20.87 9.17
CA ASP A 207 10.17 -22.28 8.80
C ASP A 207 8.87 -23.11 8.79
N SER A 208 7.83 -22.62 9.46
CA SER A 208 6.50 -23.25 9.56
C SER A 208 5.41 -22.17 9.58
N GLY A 209 4.14 -22.58 9.42
CA GLY A 209 3.03 -21.62 9.37
C GLY A 209 3.01 -20.78 8.09
N VAL A 210 3.52 -21.34 6.99
CA VAL A 210 3.50 -20.70 5.66
C VAL A 210 2.51 -21.43 4.77
N GLY A 211 1.47 -20.74 4.35
CA GLY A 211 0.60 -21.17 3.26
C GLY A 211 1.17 -20.74 1.91
N THR A 212 0.75 -21.39 0.83
CA THR A 212 1.08 -20.97 -0.54
C THR A 212 -0.18 -20.73 -1.35
N ALA A 213 -0.12 -19.74 -2.24
CA ALA A 213 -1.17 -19.45 -3.20
C ALA A 213 -0.54 -19.27 -4.58
N SER A 214 -0.89 -20.13 -5.52
CA SER A 214 -0.38 -20.13 -6.89
C SER A 214 -1.51 -19.81 -7.86
N PHE A 215 -1.28 -18.83 -8.72
CA PHE A 215 -2.25 -18.33 -9.70
C PHE A 215 -1.67 -18.51 -11.09
N ALA A 216 -2.29 -19.37 -11.90
CA ALA A 216 -1.91 -19.53 -13.30
C ALA A 216 -2.92 -18.82 -14.19
N THR A 217 -2.40 -18.07 -15.16
CA THR A 217 -3.19 -17.38 -16.18
C THR A 217 -3.32 -18.22 -17.46
N PHE A 218 -4.26 -17.86 -18.33
CA PHE A 218 -4.41 -18.51 -19.64
C PHE A 218 -3.22 -18.28 -20.58
N ASP A 219 -2.48 -17.19 -20.39
CA ASP A 219 -1.30 -16.81 -21.17
C ASP A 219 0.03 -17.26 -20.52
N GLU A 220 -0.03 -18.30 -19.68
CA GLU A 220 1.13 -18.97 -19.05
C GLU A 220 1.95 -18.12 -18.06
N LEU A 221 1.45 -16.96 -17.63
CA LEU A 221 1.98 -16.27 -16.44
C LEU A 221 1.51 -17.01 -15.18
N THR A 222 2.45 -17.31 -14.26
CA THR A 222 2.19 -17.88 -12.94
C THR A 222 2.69 -16.94 -11.86
N ILE A 223 1.85 -16.66 -10.86
CA ILE A 223 2.19 -15.87 -9.68
C ILE A 223 2.09 -16.76 -8.46
N ASP A 224 3.20 -16.89 -7.73
CA ASP A 224 3.29 -17.64 -6.50
C ASP A 224 3.45 -16.69 -5.32
N LEU A 225 2.62 -16.89 -4.30
CA LEU A 225 2.65 -16.17 -3.05
C LEU A 225 2.94 -17.15 -1.91
N ARG A 226 3.85 -16.78 -1.03
CA ARG A 226 4.00 -17.38 0.30
C ARG A 226 3.33 -16.48 1.31
N VAL A 227 2.37 -17.00 2.04
CA VAL A 227 1.49 -16.27 2.95
C VAL A 227 1.77 -16.71 4.38
N PHE A 228 2.05 -15.77 5.27
CA PHE A 228 2.39 -16.08 6.66
C PHE A 228 1.92 -14.95 7.59
N THR A 229 1.65 -15.29 8.85
CA THR A 229 1.23 -14.31 9.85
C THR A 229 2.39 -14.00 10.79
N ARG A 230 2.62 -12.71 11.07
CA ARG A 230 3.56 -12.26 12.09
C ARG A 230 2.97 -11.04 12.80
N ASP A 231 3.01 -11.05 14.13
CA ASP A 231 2.46 -9.99 14.98
C ASP A 231 0.99 -9.68 14.66
N SER A 232 0.19 -10.73 14.38
CA SER A 232 -1.23 -10.64 13.97
C SER A 232 -1.47 -9.92 12.63
N VAL A 233 -0.42 -9.72 11.82
CA VAL A 233 -0.49 -9.14 10.47
C VAL A 233 -0.18 -10.23 9.45
N ASP A 234 -0.94 -10.26 8.37
CA ASP A 234 -0.72 -11.17 7.24
C ASP A 234 0.24 -10.58 6.23
N TRP A 235 1.33 -11.31 5.98
CA TRP A 235 2.40 -10.94 5.07
C TRP A 235 2.44 -11.87 3.87
N VAL A 236 2.80 -11.33 2.71
CA VAL A 236 3.03 -12.09 1.49
C VAL A 236 4.41 -11.79 0.90
N ALA A 237 5.10 -12.85 0.48
CA ALA A 237 6.24 -12.77 -0.42
C ALA A 237 5.82 -13.32 -1.79
N ILE A 238 6.17 -12.61 -2.86
CA ILE A 238 5.64 -12.87 -4.21
C ILE A 238 6.77 -13.20 -5.17
N THR A 239 6.54 -14.17 -6.05
CA THR A 239 7.37 -14.45 -7.22
C THR A 239 6.49 -14.67 -8.44
N ALA A 240 7.01 -14.35 -9.61
CA ALA A 240 6.35 -14.60 -10.89
C ALA A 240 7.22 -15.45 -11.80
N SER A 241 6.60 -16.29 -12.62
CA SER A 241 7.23 -16.97 -13.74
C SER A 241 6.31 -16.88 -14.96
N GLY A 242 6.88 -16.90 -16.15
CA GLY A 242 6.14 -16.79 -17.40
C GLY A 242 6.92 -17.45 -18.52
N LYS A 243 6.26 -17.69 -19.65
CA LYS A 243 6.85 -18.26 -20.86
C LYS A 243 6.54 -17.37 -22.05
N GLU A 244 7.41 -17.40 -23.05
CA GLU A 244 7.21 -16.72 -24.33
C GLU A 244 6.72 -15.27 -24.15
N ALA A 245 5.45 -15.01 -24.46
CA ALA A 245 4.83 -13.69 -24.38
C ALA A 245 4.79 -13.08 -22.96
N THR A 246 4.81 -13.90 -21.89
CA THR A 246 4.70 -13.42 -20.49
C THR A 246 6.03 -13.35 -19.74
N GLU A 247 7.16 -13.71 -20.37
CA GLU A 247 8.49 -13.66 -19.73
C GLU A 247 8.87 -12.23 -19.29
N ALA A 248 8.60 -11.24 -20.14
CA ALA A 248 8.87 -9.84 -19.85
C ALA A 248 7.99 -9.31 -18.69
N GLU A 249 6.72 -9.71 -18.65
CA GLU A 249 5.79 -9.34 -17.57
C GLU A 249 6.24 -9.96 -16.24
N ALA A 250 6.58 -11.25 -16.22
CA ALA A 250 7.08 -11.95 -15.03
C ALA A 250 8.37 -11.29 -14.51
N LYS A 251 9.30 -10.93 -15.40
CA LYS A 251 10.53 -10.21 -15.02
C LYS A 251 10.24 -8.84 -14.42
N ALA A 252 9.29 -8.09 -14.98
CA ALA A 252 8.89 -6.79 -14.44
C ALA A 252 8.25 -6.92 -13.05
N ILE A 253 7.40 -7.94 -12.86
CA ILE A 253 6.83 -8.26 -11.55
C ILE A 253 7.95 -8.59 -10.56
N ASN A 254 8.84 -9.53 -10.88
CA ASN A 254 9.95 -9.91 -10.01
C ASN A 254 10.87 -8.73 -9.67
N THR A 255 11.17 -7.85 -10.63
CA THR A 255 11.96 -6.63 -10.37
C THR A 255 11.31 -5.73 -9.33
N LYS A 256 9.97 -5.68 -9.32
CA LYS A 256 9.19 -4.87 -8.38
C LYS A 256 9.07 -5.53 -7.00
N VAL A 257 8.82 -6.84 -6.95
CA VAL A 257 8.48 -7.53 -5.70
C VAL A 257 9.66 -8.19 -4.99
N ALA A 258 10.78 -8.38 -5.69
CA ALA A 258 11.97 -9.01 -5.11
C ALA A 258 12.52 -8.19 -3.94
N GLY A 259 12.88 -8.90 -2.86
CA GLY A 259 13.45 -8.29 -1.66
C GLY A 259 12.43 -7.64 -0.73
N TRP A 260 11.12 -7.81 -0.97
CA TRP A 260 10.05 -7.24 -0.15
C TRP A 260 9.12 -8.30 0.42
N SER A 261 8.64 -8.03 1.64
CA SER A 261 7.48 -8.68 2.23
C SER A 261 6.39 -7.64 2.41
N TYR A 262 5.18 -7.94 1.95
CA TYR A 262 4.06 -7.00 1.95
C TYR A 262 3.01 -7.44 2.96
N ALA A 263 2.63 -6.55 3.87
CA ALA A 263 1.41 -6.76 4.64
C ALA A 263 0.20 -6.52 3.74
N VAL A 264 -0.81 -7.37 3.85
CA VAL A 264 -2.06 -7.27 3.08
C VAL A 264 -3.26 -7.11 3.99
N ALA A 265 -4.33 -6.52 3.46
CA ALA A 265 -5.57 -6.36 4.21
C ALA A 265 -6.22 -7.72 4.54
N PRO A 266 -6.98 -7.83 5.65
CA PRO A 266 -7.56 -9.11 6.08
C PRO A 266 -8.49 -9.76 5.06
N ASP A 267 -9.21 -8.98 4.25
CA ASP A 267 -10.06 -9.48 3.18
C ASP A 267 -9.23 -10.17 2.08
N ARG A 268 -8.09 -9.58 1.70
CA ARG A 268 -7.15 -10.16 0.74
C ARG A 268 -6.49 -11.41 1.32
N ALA A 269 -6.07 -11.37 2.57
CA ALA A 269 -5.49 -12.51 3.27
C ALA A 269 -6.47 -13.69 3.36
N LYS A 270 -7.75 -13.43 3.58
CA LYS A 270 -8.81 -14.45 3.58
C LYS A 270 -8.92 -15.16 2.23
N LEU A 271 -8.93 -14.41 1.12
CA LEU A 271 -9.01 -15.00 -0.22
C LEU A 271 -7.83 -15.95 -0.51
N LEU A 272 -6.62 -15.54 -0.14
CA LEU A 272 -5.38 -16.31 -0.32
C LEU A 272 -5.31 -17.57 0.56
N ARG A 273 -6.16 -17.69 1.58
CA ARG A 273 -6.21 -18.83 2.52
C ARG A 273 -7.50 -19.63 2.45
N THR A 274 -8.31 -19.41 1.42
CA THR A 274 -9.58 -20.12 1.23
C THR A 274 -9.35 -21.64 1.25
N ARG A 275 -10.14 -22.36 2.03
CA ARG A 275 -10.09 -23.82 2.17
C ARG A 275 -11.31 -24.45 1.52
N LEU A 276 -11.20 -25.73 1.16
CA LEU A 276 -12.33 -26.49 0.63
C LEU A 276 -13.55 -26.45 1.56
N ALA A 277 -13.33 -26.60 2.88
CA ALA A 277 -14.37 -26.55 3.91
C ALA A 277 -15.14 -25.21 3.95
N ASP A 278 -14.53 -24.12 3.46
CA ASP A 278 -15.21 -22.82 3.37
C ASP A 278 -16.25 -22.81 2.25
N LEU A 279 -16.06 -23.63 1.22
CA LEU A 279 -16.82 -23.63 -0.03
C LEU A 279 -17.89 -24.73 -0.11
N VAL A 280 -17.72 -25.83 0.61
CA VAL A 280 -18.66 -26.97 0.61
C VAL A 280 -19.57 -26.98 1.84
N GLU A 281 -20.78 -27.51 1.69
CA GLU A 281 -21.67 -27.82 2.81
C GLU A 281 -21.02 -28.87 3.71
N PRO A 282 -21.15 -28.76 5.05
CA PRO A 282 -20.72 -29.84 5.94
C PRO A 282 -21.48 -31.12 5.60
N ALA A 283 -20.79 -32.26 5.60
CA ALA A 283 -21.43 -33.55 5.43
C ALA A 283 -22.56 -33.68 6.47
N LYS A 284 -23.78 -33.98 6.02
CA LYS A 284 -24.87 -34.31 6.95
C LYS A 284 -24.43 -35.54 7.74
N GLY A 285 -24.23 -35.38 9.04
CA GLY A 285 -23.74 -36.45 9.91
C GLY A 285 -24.57 -37.73 9.76
N SER A 286 -23.85 -38.84 9.64
CA SER A 286 -24.40 -40.19 9.83
C SER A 286 -24.70 -40.47 11.30
#